data_AF-A0A9E5QXU5-F1
#
_entry.id   AF-A0A9E5QXU5-F1
#
_cell.length_a   1.000
_cell.length_b   1.000
_cell.length_c   1.000
_cell.angle_alpha   90.00
_cell.angle_beta   90.00
_cell.angle_gamma   90.00
#
_symmetry.space_group_name_H-M   'P 1'
#
loop_
_entity.id
_entity.type
_entity.pdbx_description
1 polymer ?
#
loop_
_entity_poly.entity_id
_entity_poly.type
_entity_poly.pdbx_seq_one_letter_code
_entity_poly.pdbx_strand_id
1 'polypeptide(L)'
;MLVTVERNRVFEHFYLDTKNKSASATLNILREHLPNVYISATLIKPVSDGAIPLTVAHGYASVKVEAPDTRLDLRIVAAEKSESNQTQTITVQLAQPQAGVQVSLAIVDEGILQLKNYASPDPHGYFYQKQALRVQGYDLYPQLFPKSRWVGPPPGGGPTFWARATPW
;
A
#
# COMPACT_ATOMS: atom_id res chain seq x y z
N MET A 1 -10.60 -5.50 -15.49
CA MET A 1 -9.95 -4.71 -14.42
C MET A 1 -8.63 -5.36 -14.08
N LEU A 2 -7.53 -4.62 -14.01
CA LEU A 2 -6.24 -5.14 -13.54
C LEU A 2 -6.17 -5.00 -12.02
N VAL A 3 -5.79 -6.07 -11.32
CA VAL A 3 -5.53 -6.05 -9.88
C VAL A 3 -4.12 -6.57 -9.64
N THR A 4 -3.35 -5.87 -8.82
CA THR A 4 -2.01 -6.28 -8.39
C THR A 4 -1.92 -6.35 -6.87
N VAL A 5 -1.16 -7.32 -6.38
CA VAL A 5 -0.72 -7.42 -4.99
C VAL A 5 0.73 -6.97 -4.95
N GLU A 6 1.02 -5.89 -4.24
CA GLU A 6 2.31 -5.23 -4.36
C GLU A 6 2.78 -4.51 -3.09
N ARG A 7 4.09 -4.27 -3.00
CA ARG A 7 4.70 -3.42 -1.98
C ARG A 7 5.98 -2.79 -2.50
N ASN A 8 7.07 -3.53 -2.48
CA ASN A 8 8.37 -3.13 -3.05
C ASN A 8 8.60 -3.69 -4.46
N ARG A 9 7.77 -4.66 -4.84
CA ARG A 9 7.64 -5.25 -6.17
C ARG A 9 6.19 -5.67 -6.34
N VAL A 10 5.82 -6.06 -7.55
CA VAL A 10 4.59 -6.80 -7.81
C VAL A 10 4.82 -8.25 -7.40
N PHE A 11 4.00 -8.77 -6.49
CA PHE A 11 4.00 -10.18 -6.09
C PHE A 11 3.14 -10.99 -7.07
N GLU A 12 1.93 -10.52 -7.28
CA GLU A 12 0.94 -11.18 -8.14
C GLU A 12 0.13 -10.13 -8.92
N HIS A 13 -0.32 -10.52 -10.12
CA HIS A 13 -1.24 -9.71 -10.91
C HIS A 13 -2.28 -10.61 -11.58
N PHE A 14 -3.49 -10.12 -11.74
CA PHE A 14 -4.55 -10.83 -12.44
C PHE A 14 -5.60 -9.87 -12.97
N TYR A 15 -6.40 -10.37 -13.91
CA TYR A 15 -7.50 -9.63 -14.51
C TYR A 15 -8.83 -10.13 -13.96
N LEU A 16 -9.69 -9.21 -13.55
CA LEU A 16 -11.05 -9.49 -13.14
C LEU A 16 -12.06 -8.86 -14.11
N ASP A 17 -13.06 -9.64 -14.48
CA ASP A 17 -14.25 -9.15 -15.16
C ASP A 17 -15.23 -8.57 -14.14
N THR A 18 -15.66 -7.33 -14.36
CA THR A 18 -16.64 -6.67 -13.51
C THR A 18 -18.04 -7.08 -13.95
N LYS A 19 -18.80 -7.75 -13.07
CA LYS A 19 -20.22 -8.05 -13.28
C LYS A 19 -21.04 -7.17 -12.33
N ASN A 20 -22.08 -6.50 -12.82
CA ASN A 20 -22.96 -5.65 -12.00
C ASN A 20 -22.22 -4.59 -11.14
N LYS A 21 -21.20 -3.94 -11.71
CA LYS A 21 -20.37 -2.91 -11.04
C LYS A 21 -19.53 -3.41 -9.86
N SER A 22 -19.37 -4.73 -9.69
CA SER A 22 -18.51 -5.31 -8.67
C SER A 22 -17.62 -6.41 -9.24
N ALA A 23 -16.55 -6.72 -8.52
CA ALA A 23 -15.66 -7.85 -8.77
C ALA A 23 -15.11 -8.33 -7.43
N SER A 24 -14.88 -9.64 -7.30
CA SER A 24 -14.28 -10.25 -6.13
C SER A 24 -13.14 -11.16 -6.56
N ALA A 25 -12.13 -11.26 -5.69
CA ALA A 25 -11.01 -12.18 -5.85
C ALA A 25 -10.65 -12.74 -4.48
N THR A 26 -10.17 -13.98 -4.47
CA THR A 26 -9.58 -14.59 -3.28
C THR A 26 -8.07 -14.52 -3.41
N LEU A 27 -7.40 -14.06 -2.36
CA LEU A 27 -5.96 -13.85 -2.33
C LEU A 27 -5.36 -14.80 -1.30
N ASN A 28 -4.37 -15.59 -1.72
CA ASN A 28 -3.61 -16.42 -0.80
C ASN A 28 -2.54 -15.57 -0.12
N ILE A 29 -2.64 -15.44 1.20
CA ILE A 29 -1.67 -14.66 1.97
C ILE A 29 -0.51 -15.56 2.38
N LEU A 30 0.69 -15.20 1.91
CA LEU A 30 1.94 -15.90 2.17
C LEU A 30 2.81 -15.13 3.17
N ARG A 31 3.82 -15.79 3.76
CA ARG A 31 4.76 -15.15 4.68
C ARG A 31 5.54 -13.99 4.04
N GLU A 32 5.79 -14.02 2.73
CA GLU A 32 6.48 -12.92 2.03
C GLU A 32 5.68 -11.61 2.02
N HIS A 33 4.38 -11.67 2.29
CA HIS A 33 3.50 -10.51 2.40
C HIS A 33 3.63 -9.77 3.74
N LEU A 34 4.37 -10.32 4.71
CA LEU A 34 4.68 -9.61 5.96
C LEU A 34 5.51 -8.36 5.68
N PRO A 35 5.25 -7.23 6.37
CA PRO A 35 4.20 -7.02 7.39
C PRO A 35 2.86 -6.50 6.80
N ASN A 36 2.85 -6.10 5.54
CA ASN A 36 1.65 -5.67 4.82
C ASN A 36 1.86 -5.75 3.31
N VAL A 37 0.77 -5.84 2.55
CA VAL A 37 0.75 -5.66 1.09
C VAL A 37 -0.28 -4.62 0.71
N TYR A 38 -0.15 -4.06 -0.47
CA TYR A 38 -1.14 -3.18 -1.09
C TYR A 38 -1.85 -3.93 -2.20
N ILE A 39 -3.16 -3.74 -2.27
CA ILE A 39 -3.98 -4.15 -3.40
C ILE A 39 -4.19 -2.91 -4.25
N SER A 40 -3.67 -2.94 -5.47
CA SER A 40 -3.82 -1.87 -6.45
C SER A 40 -4.75 -2.34 -7.55
N ALA A 41 -5.84 -1.62 -7.77
CA ALA A 41 -6.84 -1.95 -8.77
C ALA A 41 -6.92 -0.83 -9.81
N THR A 42 -6.73 -1.16 -11.08
CA THR A 42 -6.88 -0.24 -12.20
C THR A 42 -8.01 -0.71 -13.11
N LEU A 43 -9.06 0.10 -13.22
CA LEU A 43 -10.22 -0.16 -14.08
C LEU A 43 -10.18 0.79 -15.27
N ILE A 44 -10.11 0.21 -16.47
CA ILE A 44 -10.20 0.94 -17.72
C ILE A 44 -11.58 0.67 -18.30
N LYS A 45 -12.37 1.73 -18.52
CA LYS A 45 -13.69 1.61 -19.14
C LYS A 45 -13.53 1.50 -20.67
N PRO A 46 -14.13 0.49 -21.33
CA PRO A 46 -14.12 0.41 -22.78
C PRO A 46 -14.92 1.57 -23.40
N VAL A 47 -14.48 2.07 -24.55
CA VAL A 47 -15.17 3.11 -25.32
C VAL A 47 -15.84 2.48 -26.53
N SER A 48 -17.18 2.49 -26.57
CA SER A 48 -17.96 1.93 -27.68
C SER A 48 -18.19 2.93 -28.81
N ASP A 49 -18.41 4.22 -28.51
CA ASP A 49 -19.00 5.17 -29.48
C ASP A 49 -18.16 6.43 -29.74
N GLY A 50 -16.84 6.38 -29.48
CA GLY A 50 -15.97 7.57 -29.57
C GLY A 50 -16.29 8.66 -28.53
N ALA A 51 -17.11 8.32 -27.52
CA ALA A 51 -17.42 9.18 -26.40
C ALA A 51 -16.17 9.37 -25.54
N ILE A 52 -15.74 10.63 -25.46
CA ILE A 52 -14.70 11.12 -24.55
C ILE A 52 -15.42 11.58 -23.26
N PRO A 53 -14.82 11.42 -22.06
CA PRO A 53 -13.42 11.03 -21.82
C PRO A 53 -13.19 9.52 -21.68
N LEU A 54 -12.00 9.09 -22.11
CA LEU A 54 -11.43 7.81 -21.67
C LEU A 54 -11.32 7.86 -20.15
N THR A 55 -12.02 6.95 -19.47
CA THR A 55 -12.11 6.95 -18.01
C THR A 55 -11.29 5.81 -17.46
N VAL A 56 -10.29 6.15 -16.65
CA VAL A 56 -9.53 5.18 -15.84
C VAL A 56 -9.73 5.52 -14.37
N ALA A 57 -9.91 4.48 -13.57
CA ALA A 57 -10.00 4.59 -12.12
C ALA A 57 -8.90 3.75 -11.48
N HIS A 58 -8.25 4.31 -10.47
CA HIS A 58 -7.24 3.63 -9.65
C HIS A 58 -7.73 3.57 -8.21
N GLY A 59 -7.55 2.41 -7.56
CA GLY A 59 -7.82 2.21 -6.14
C GLY A 59 -6.65 1.51 -5.48
N TYR A 60 -6.32 1.92 -4.26
CA TYR A 60 -5.23 1.36 -3.47
C TYR A 60 -5.70 1.07 -2.06
N ALA A 61 -5.45 -0.14 -1.56
CA ALA A 61 -5.80 -0.51 -0.19
C ALA A 61 -4.65 -1.28 0.46
N SER A 62 -4.24 -0.87 1.66
CA SER A 62 -3.24 -1.61 2.44
C SER A 62 -3.90 -2.70 3.24
N VAL A 63 -3.38 -3.91 3.14
CA VAL A 63 -3.78 -5.09 3.92
C VAL A 63 -2.64 -5.44 4.87
N LYS A 64 -2.91 -5.41 6.18
CA LYS A 64 -1.96 -5.85 7.19
C LYS A 64 -1.89 -7.37 7.19
N VAL A 65 -0.69 -7.92 7.25
CA VAL A 65 -0.45 -9.36 7.33
C VAL A 65 0.28 -9.63 8.63
N GLU A 66 -0.24 -10.58 9.41
CA GLU A 66 0.34 -10.95 10.69
C GLU A 66 0.69 -12.43 10.71
N ALA A 67 1.81 -12.74 11.36
CA ALA A 67 2.29 -14.10 11.58
C ALA A 67 2.48 -14.27 13.09
N PRO A 68 1.54 -14.93 13.79
CA PRO A 68 1.57 -15.03 15.25
C PRO A 68 2.85 -15.66 15.81
N ASP A 69 3.46 -16.58 15.06
CA ASP A 69 4.71 -17.28 15.40
C ASP A 69 5.95 -16.37 15.41
N THR A 70 5.85 -15.15 14.87
CA THR A 70 6.95 -14.17 14.90
C THR A 70 7.04 -13.40 16.21
N ARG A 71 6.01 -13.50 17.08
CA ARG A 71 5.99 -12.83 18.38
C ARG A 71 6.56 -13.75 19.45
N LEU A 72 7.53 -13.25 20.21
CA LEU A 72 8.01 -13.89 21.42
C LEU A 72 7.19 -13.38 22.60
N ASP A 73 6.31 -14.24 23.13
CA ASP A 73 5.55 -13.93 24.33
C ASP A 73 6.41 -14.19 25.57
N LEU A 74 6.92 -13.10 26.14
CA LEU A 74 7.90 -13.10 27.21
C LEU A 74 7.36 -12.37 28.43
N ARG A 75 7.49 -13.02 29.59
CA ARG A 75 7.12 -12.48 30.89
C ARG A 75 8.38 -12.31 31.74
N ILE A 76 8.52 -11.11 32.30
CA ILE A 76 9.55 -10.81 33.29
C ILE A 76 8.91 -10.96 34.68
N VAL A 77 9.51 -11.81 35.51
CA VAL A 77 9.11 -12.02 36.90
C VAL A 77 10.25 -11.49 37.78
N ALA A 78 9.96 -10.42 38.50
CA ALA A 78 10.87 -9.76 39.42
C ALA A 78 10.11 -9.35 40.68
N ALA A 79 10.83 -9.08 41.77
CA ALA A 79 10.22 -8.59 43.00
C ALA A 79 9.69 -7.16 42.82
N GLU A 80 8.51 -6.87 43.38
CA GLU A 80 7.90 -5.52 43.29
C GLU A 80 8.67 -4.46 44.10
N LYS A 81 9.39 -4.88 45.14
CA LYS A 81 10.21 -4.00 45.98
C LYS A 81 11.59 -4.60 46.14
N SER A 82 12.59 -3.72 46.11
CA SER A 82 13.98 -4.06 46.41
C SER A 82 14.47 -3.21 47.56
N GLU A 83 15.10 -3.86 48.53
CA GLU A 83 15.89 -3.19 49.54
C GLU A 83 17.33 -2.97 49.03
N SER A 84 18.04 -2.05 49.68
CA SER A 84 19.43 -1.76 49.34
C SER A 84 20.37 -2.93 49.68
N ASN A 85 21.44 -3.08 48.89
CA ASN A 85 22.48 -4.10 49.07
C ASN A 85 21.96 -5.56 49.10
N GLN A 86 20.83 -5.84 48.46
CA GLN A 86 20.33 -7.20 48.29
C GLN A 86 20.51 -7.71 46.86
N THR A 87 20.77 -9.01 46.73
CA THR A 87 20.77 -9.69 45.43
C THR A 87 19.34 -10.03 45.05
N GLN A 88 18.93 -9.65 43.85
CA GLN A 88 17.62 -9.99 43.30
C GLN A 88 17.73 -10.99 42.16
N THR A 89 16.80 -11.94 42.13
CA THR A 89 16.66 -12.87 41.00
C THR A 89 15.57 -12.35 40.07
N ILE A 90 15.93 -12.09 38.82
CA ILE A 90 14.99 -11.75 37.75
C ILE A 90 14.84 -12.99 36.87
N THR A 91 13.60 -13.48 36.76
CA THR A 91 13.30 -14.65 35.92
C THR A 91 12.62 -14.18 34.65
N VAL A 92 13.17 -14.60 33.51
CA VAL A 92 12.59 -14.35 32.19
C VAL A 92 11.96 -15.64 31.69
N GLN A 93 10.65 -15.61 31.44
CA GLN A 93 9.87 -16.78 31.05
C GLN A 93 9.30 -16.57 29.65
N LEU A 94 9.37 -17.58 28.80
CA LEU A 94 8.63 -17.60 27.54
C LEU A 94 7.34 -18.41 27.73
N ALA A 95 6.23 -17.93 27.20
CA ALA A 95 4.96 -18.67 27.23
C ALA A 95 5.05 -19.97 26.42
N GLN A 96 5.87 -19.99 25.37
CA GLN A 96 6.14 -21.16 24.54
C GLN A 96 7.63 -21.49 24.56
N PRO A 97 8.01 -22.76 24.76
CA PRO A 97 9.40 -23.17 24.73
C PRO A 97 9.95 -23.02 23.31
N GLN A 98 10.98 -22.19 23.16
CA GLN A 98 11.64 -21.92 21.89
C GLN A 98 13.16 -22.05 22.05
N ALA A 99 13.81 -22.77 21.14
CA ALA A 99 15.25 -22.99 21.17
C ALA A 99 16.00 -21.78 20.59
N GLY A 100 17.22 -21.53 21.09
CA GLY A 100 18.12 -20.51 20.55
C GLY A 100 17.74 -19.06 20.84
N VAL A 101 16.87 -18.82 21.83
CA VAL A 101 16.47 -17.46 22.23
C VAL A 101 17.62 -16.77 22.95
N GLN A 102 17.92 -15.52 22.55
CA GLN A 102 18.87 -14.65 23.21
C GLN A 102 18.12 -13.50 23.89
N VAL A 103 18.51 -13.18 25.12
CA VAL A 103 17.87 -12.13 25.92
C VAL A 103 18.93 -11.14 26.37
N SER A 104 18.65 -9.85 26.15
CA SER A 104 19.43 -8.74 26.72
C SER A 104 18.58 -8.06 27.78
N LEU A 105 19.05 -8.03 29.02
CA LEU A 105 18.37 -7.40 30.15
C LEU A 105 19.14 -6.14 30.55
N ALA A 106 18.42 -5.03 30.70
CA ALA A 106 18.94 -3.77 31.20
C ALA A 106 18.12 -3.31 32.41
N ILE A 107 18.80 -2.84 33.45
CA ILE A 107 18.18 -2.29 34.66
C ILE A 107 18.58 -0.82 34.70
N VAL A 108 17.60 0.08 34.65
CA VAL A 108 17.83 1.52 34.51
C VAL A 108 16.99 2.27 35.55
N ASP A 109 17.53 3.39 36.04
CA ASP A 109 16.83 4.29 36.94
C ASP A 109 15.66 4.99 36.23
N GLU A 110 14.47 4.87 36.82
CA GLU A 110 13.23 5.46 36.32
C GLU A 110 13.32 6.99 36.22
N GLY A 111 14.03 7.67 37.12
CA GLY A 111 14.24 9.12 37.06
C GLY A 111 14.98 9.55 35.78
N ILE A 112 15.91 8.72 35.28
CA ILE A 112 16.59 8.98 33.99
C ILE A 112 15.63 8.74 32.82
N LEU A 113 14.80 7.69 32.88
CA LEU A 113 13.83 7.37 31.82
C LEU A 113 12.76 8.46 31.68
N GLN A 114 12.32 9.03 32.80
CA GLN A 114 11.30 10.07 32.85
C GLN A 114 11.74 11.39 32.21
N LEU A 115 13.04 11.75 32.27
CA LEU A 115 13.54 12.96 31.61
C LEU A 115 13.27 13.01 30.11
N LYS A 116 13.13 11.85 29.46
CA LYS A 116 12.89 11.74 28.02
C LYS A 116 11.60 11.00 27.67
N ASN A 117 10.72 10.71 28.63
CA ASN A 117 9.56 9.84 28.44
C ASN A 117 9.94 8.54 27.70
N TYR A 118 11.02 7.90 28.14
CA TYR A 118 11.55 6.74 27.43
C TYR A 118 10.60 5.54 27.55
N ALA A 119 10.15 5.02 26.41
CA ALA A 119 9.40 3.79 26.34
C ALA A 119 10.33 2.60 26.11
N SER A 120 10.07 1.48 26.79
CA SER A 120 10.77 0.22 26.52
C SER A 120 10.65 -0.13 25.03
N PRO A 121 11.77 -0.43 24.34
CA PRO A 121 11.74 -0.76 22.92
C PRO A 121 10.81 -1.95 22.63
N ASP A 122 10.03 -1.85 21.56
CA ASP A 122 9.25 -2.95 20.99
C ASP A 122 9.92 -3.43 19.69
N PRO A 123 10.77 -4.48 19.73
CA PRO A 123 11.43 -4.99 18.54
C PRO A 123 10.44 -5.53 17.50
N HIS A 124 9.37 -6.21 17.94
CA HIS A 124 8.39 -6.77 17.01
C HIS A 124 7.68 -5.65 16.26
N GLY A 125 7.22 -4.63 16.98
CA GLY A 125 6.61 -3.43 16.39
C GLY A 125 7.56 -2.71 15.44
N TYR A 126 8.86 -2.63 15.76
CA TYR A 126 9.87 -2.00 14.90
C TYR A 126 10.10 -2.76 13.59
N PHE A 127 10.29 -4.09 13.64
CA PHE A 127 10.59 -4.89 12.45
C PHE A 127 9.35 -5.18 11.59
N TYR A 128 8.17 -5.32 12.20
CA TYR A 128 6.90 -5.61 11.52
C TYR A 128 6.00 -4.37 11.40
N GLN A 129 6.57 -3.17 11.41
CA GLN A 129 5.83 -1.93 11.13
C GLN A 129 5.31 -1.90 9.69
N LYS A 130 4.23 -1.14 9.46
CA LYS A 130 3.67 -0.93 8.11
C LYS A 130 4.74 -0.35 7.19
N GLN A 131 4.98 -1.04 6.08
CA GLN A 131 5.86 -0.61 5.02
C GLN A 131 5.08 0.15 3.94
N ALA A 132 5.72 1.15 3.33
CA ALA A 132 5.13 1.95 2.26
C ALA A 132 5.00 1.18 0.93
N LEU A 133 4.04 1.60 0.11
CA LEU A 133 3.95 1.21 -1.30
C LEU A 133 5.10 1.90 -2.07
N ARG A 134 5.97 1.12 -2.69
CA ARG A 134 7.13 1.59 -3.47
C ARG A 134 7.01 1.29 -4.96
N VAL A 135 5.99 0.51 -5.36
CA VAL A 135 5.65 0.36 -6.78
C VAL A 135 5.00 1.67 -7.25
N GLN A 136 5.45 2.15 -8.41
CA GLN A 136 4.95 3.38 -9.03
C GLN A 136 4.18 3.01 -10.29
N GLY A 137 2.89 3.38 -10.32
CA GLY A 137 2.04 3.27 -11.50
C GLY A 137 2.16 4.52 -12.36
N TYR A 138 2.26 4.33 -13.67
CA TYR A 138 2.21 5.40 -14.65
C TYR A 138 1.15 5.08 -15.70
N ASP A 139 0.35 6.07 -16.05
CA ASP A 139 -0.59 5.96 -17.16
C ASP A 139 -0.65 7.29 -17.94
N LEU A 140 -1.00 7.17 -19.22
CA LEU A 140 -1.08 8.31 -20.14
C LEU A 140 -2.51 8.82 -20.31
N TYR A 141 -3.50 8.23 -19.64
CA TYR A 141 -4.91 8.50 -19.89
C TYR A 141 -5.31 9.97 -19.66
N PRO A 142 -4.83 10.65 -18.60
CA PRO A 142 -5.03 12.08 -18.41
C PRO A 142 -4.43 12.96 -19.52
N GLN A 143 -3.44 12.46 -20.26
CA GLN A 143 -2.77 13.20 -21.34
C GLN A 143 -3.40 12.97 -22.72
N LEU A 144 -4.36 12.05 -22.82
CA LEU A 144 -4.99 11.74 -24.10
C LEU A 144 -5.95 12.86 -24.50
N PHE A 145 -5.71 13.44 -25.68
CA PHE A 145 -6.61 14.43 -26.23
C PHE A 145 -7.98 13.83 -26.56
N PRO A 146 -9.07 14.58 -26.32
CA PRO A 146 -10.35 14.31 -26.95
C PRO A 146 -10.15 14.14 -28.45
N LYS A 147 -10.61 13.03 -29.05
CA LYS A 147 -10.81 12.96 -30.50
C LYS A 147 -11.80 14.06 -30.86
N SER A 148 -11.29 15.18 -31.40
CA SER A 148 -12.13 16.22 -31.96
C SER A 148 -12.95 15.58 -33.08
N ARG A 149 -14.27 15.58 -32.93
CA ARG A 149 -15.17 15.25 -34.03
C ARG A 149 -14.98 16.40 -35.02
N TRP A 150 -14.21 16.18 -36.09
CA TRP A 150 -14.03 17.18 -37.14
C TRP A 150 -15.42 17.45 -37.73
N VAL A 151 -16.05 18.52 -37.27
CA VAL A 151 -17.28 19.02 -37.87
C VAL A 151 -16.78 19.69 -39.15
N GLY A 152 -17.04 19.05 -40.29
CA GLY A 152 -16.73 19.64 -41.58
C GLY A 152 -17.29 21.06 -41.71
N PRO A 153 -16.79 21.88 -42.65
CA PRO A 153 -17.25 23.25 -42.80
C PRO A 153 -18.79 23.29 -42.86
N PRO A 154 -19.44 24.25 -42.17
CA PRO A 154 -20.89 24.32 -42.11
C PRO A 154 -21.47 24.35 -43.54
N PRO A 155 -22.58 23.63 -43.79
CA PRO A 155 -23.16 23.57 -45.12
C PRO A 155 -23.70 24.95 -45.50
N GLY A 156 -23.09 25.55 -46.53
CA GLY A 156 -23.71 26.58 -47.35
C GLY A 156 -24.03 27.91 -46.65
N GLY A 157 -23.08 28.83 -46.70
CA GLY A 157 -23.32 30.26 -46.54
C GLY A 157 -22.30 31.03 -47.35
N GLY A 158 -22.52 31.15 -48.66
CA GLY A 158 -21.74 32.05 -49.51
C GLY A 158 -21.81 33.51 -49.01
N PRO A 159 -20.89 34.38 -49.46
CA PRO A 159 -20.70 34.59 -50.89
C PRO A 159 -19.27 34.35 -51.37
N THR A 160 -19.22 33.84 -52.60
CA THR A 160 -18.10 33.79 -53.54
C THR A 160 -17.03 34.87 -53.31
N PHE A 161 -15.86 34.44 -52.83
CA PHE A 161 -14.65 35.24 -52.73
C PHE A 161 -13.55 34.76 -53.68
N TRP A 162 -13.89 34.23 -54.86
CA TRP A 162 -12.89 33.90 -55.88
C TRP A 162 -13.51 34.04 -57.28
N ALA A 163 -13.36 35.23 -57.87
CA ALA A 163 -13.32 35.43 -59.33
C ALA A 163 -13.08 36.92 -59.64
N ARG A 164 -11.83 37.37 -59.58
CA ARG A 164 -11.39 38.45 -60.46
C ARG A 164 -9.93 38.26 -60.82
N ALA A 165 -9.71 37.59 -61.94
CA ALA A 165 -8.56 37.79 -62.82
C ALA A 165 -8.88 37.14 -64.17
N THR A 166 -9.47 37.90 -65.09
CA THR A 166 -9.15 37.72 -66.52
C THR A 166 -7.75 38.30 -66.74
N PRO A 167 -6.95 37.69 -67.63
CA PRO A 167 -6.83 38.31 -68.95
C PRO A 167 -6.65 37.33 -70.13
N TRP A 168 -7.04 37.87 -71.30
CA TRP A 168 -6.94 37.40 -72.70
C TRP A 168 -7.99 36.40 -73.18
#